data_AF-A0A2X1QKW8-F1
#
_entry.id   AF-A0A2X1QKW8-F1
#
_cell.length_a   1.000
_cell.length_b   1.000
_cell.length_c   1.000
_cell.angle_alpha   90.00
_cell.angle_beta   90.00
_cell.angle_gamma   90.00
#
_symmetry.space_group_name_H-M   'P 1'
#
loop_
_entity.id
_entity.type
_entity.pdbx_description
1 polymer ?
#
loop_
_entity_poly.entity_id
_entity_poly.type
_entity_poly.pdbx_seq_one_letter_code
_entity_poly.pdbx_strand_id
1 'polypeptide(L)'
;MEMKKVIIEMVDRIPGGRSAVAGFLGFTESELKNRLYQIKGQQFKNEELIALQLEYGCTDFIDELCRNSGGRFVPDVAEDELGQG
;
A
#
# COMPACT_ATOMS: atom_id res chain seq x y z
N MET A 1 4.71 0.81 13.32
CA MET A 1 4.91 -0.64 13.07
C MET A 1 6.12 -0.81 12.15
N GLU A 2 6.58 -2.03 11.87
CA GLU A 2 7.60 -2.18 10.82
C GLU A 2 6.92 -2.09 9.45
N MET A 3 7.42 -1.24 8.55
CA MET A 3 6.83 -0.97 7.22
C MET A 3 6.50 -2.27 6.44
N LYS A 4 7.38 -3.27 6.53
CA LYS A 4 7.18 -4.59 5.93
C LYS A 4 5.89 -5.25 6.41
N LYS A 5 5.59 -5.20 7.71
CA LYS A 5 4.39 -5.80 8.29
C LYS A 5 3.15 -5.11 7.76
N VAL A 6 3.16 -3.77 7.70
CA VAL A 6 2.06 -2.98 7.15
C VAL A 6 1.75 -3.36 5.70
N ILE A 7 2.79 -3.49 4.87
CA ILE A 7 2.61 -3.89 3.45
C ILE A 7 2.02 -5.31 3.34
N ILE A 8 2.48 -6.26 4.16
CA ILE A 8 1.93 -7.63 4.16
C ILE A 8 0.45 -7.63 4.57
N GLU A 9 0.12 -6.95 5.66
CA GLU A 9 -1.26 -6.85 6.14
C GLU A 9 -2.16 -6.13 5.12
N MET A 10 -1.67 -5.07 4.48
CA MET A 10 -2.38 -4.36 3.42
C MET A 10 -2.71 -5.31 2.26
N VAL A 11 -1.73 -6.09 1.78
CA VAL A 11 -1.94 -7.07 0.70
C VAL A 11 -2.88 -8.20 1.10
N ASP A 12 -2.80 -8.69 2.34
CA ASP A 12 -3.69 -9.76 2.82
C ASP A 12 -5.14 -9.27 3.04
N ARG A 13 -5.38 -7.96 3.20
CA ARG A 13 -6.74 -7.37 3.29
C ARG A 13 -7.38 -7.09 1.94
N ILE A 14 -6.60 -7.02 0.86
CA ILE A 14 -7.12 -6.75 -0.49
C ILE A 14 -8.06 -7.90 -0.93
N PRO A 15 -9.25 -7.61 -1.48
CA PRO A 15 -10.13 -8.64 -2.01
C PRO A 15 -9.46 -9.39 -3.17
N GLY A 16 -9.41 -10.73 -3.09
CA GLY A 16 -8.62 -11.57 -3.99
C GLY A 16 -7.15 -11.75 -3.56
N GLY A 17 -6.74 -11.09 -2.48
CA GLY A 17 -5.48 -11.30 -1.77
C GLY A 17 -4.25 -11.16 -2.67
N ARG A 18 -3.23 -11.97 -2.35
CA ARG A 18 -1.93 -11.96 -3.02
C ARG A 18 -2.02 -12.23 -4.53
N SER A 19 -2.90 -13.11 -4.98
CA SER A 19 -3.01 -13.43 -6.41
C SER A 19 -3.60 -12.27 -7.21
N ALA A 20 -4.56 -11.52 -6.65
CA ALA A 20 -5.08 -10.31 -7.29
C ALA A 20 -4.00 -9.22 -7.40
N VAL A 21 -3.26 -8.99 -6.31
CA VAL A 21 -2.14 -8.03 -6.28
C VAL A 21 -1.05 -8.40 -7.28
N ALA A 22 -0.67 -9.68 -7.36
CA ALA A 22 0.32 -10.15 -8.32
C ALA A 22 -0.15 -9.90 -9.77
N GLY A 23 -1.41 -10.23 -10.07
CA GLY A 23 -2.00 -9.99 -11.39
C GLY A 23 -2.05 -8.51 -11.76
N PHE A 24 -2.45 -7.65 -10.83
CA PHE A 24 -2.53 -6.20 -11.04
C PHE A 24 -1.15 -5.58 -11.32
N LEU A 25 -0.12 -5.98 -10.58
CA LEU A 25 1.25 -5.47 -10.76
C LEU A 25 2.01 -6.19 -11.90
N GLY A 26 1.39 -7.16 -12.57
CA GLY A 26 2.06 -7.95 -13.62
C GLY A 26 3.18 -8.85 -13.09
N PHE A 27 3.13 -9.24 -11.80
CA PHE A 27 4.07 -10.15 -11.18
C PHE A 27 3.58 -11.59 -11.20
N THR A 28 4.53 -12.52 -11.17
CA THR A 28 4.21 -13.88 -10.73
C THR A 28 3.98 -13.94 -9.22
N GLU A 29 3.28 -14.97 -8.72
CA GLU A 29 3.08 -15.15 -7.27
C GLU A 29 4.42 -15.29 -6.51
N SER A 30 5.42 -15.90 -7.14
CA SER A 30 6.77 -16.02 -6.58
C SER A 30 7.46 -14.67 -6.48
N GLU A 31 7.32 -13.81 -7.48
CA GLU A 31 7.86 -12.45 -7.48
C GLU A 31 7.20 -11.56 -6.44
N LEU A 32 5.89 -11.69 -6.26
CA LEU A 32 5.19 -10.99 -5.19
C LEU A 32 5.67 -11.45 -3.82
N LYS A 33 5.78 -12.77 -3.61
CA LYS A 33 6.31 -13.36 -2.38
C LYS A 33 7.73 -12.85 -2.08
N ASN A 34 8.58 -12.80 -3.10
CA ASN A 34 9.94 -12.30 -2.92
C ASN A 34 9.98 -10.84 -2.45
N ARG A 35 9.11 -9.98 -3.00
CA ARG A 35 9.00 -8.57 -2.58
C ARG A 35 8.40 -8.42 -1.17
N LEU A 36 7.35 -9.17 -0.84
CA LEU A 36 6.72 -9.15 0.49
C LEU A 36 7.69 -9.56 1.60
N TYR A 37 8.48 -10.62 1.36
CA TYR A 37 9.41 -11.14 2.36
C TYR A 37 10.83 -10.60 2.23
N GLN A 38 11.09 -9.73 1.25
CA GLN A 38 12.39 -9.15 0.92
C GLN A 38 13.47 -10.19 0.58
N ILE A 39 13.05 -11.27 -0.10
CA ILE A 39 13.93 -12.35 -0.52
C ILE A 39 14.84 -11.83 -1.64
N LYS A 40 16.14 -12.11 -1.53
CA LYS A 40 17.17 -11.65 -2.48
C LYS A 40 17.20 -10.12 -2.67
N GLY A 41 16.82 -9.36 -1.63
CA GLY A 41 16.82 -7.90 -1.66
C GLY A 41 15.73 -7.28 -2.54
N GLN A 42 14.77 -8.08 -3.03
CA GLN A 42 13.64 -7.54 -3.78
C GLN A 42 12.68 -6.80 -2.86
N GLN A 43 12.30 -5.58 -3.21
CA GLN A 43 11.36 -4.77 -2.45
C GLN A 43 10.34 -4.17 -3.40
N PHE A 44 9.19 -3.77 -2.87
CA PHE A 44 8.26 -2.96 -3.63
C PHE A 44 8.85 -1.57 -3.86
N LYS A 45 8.57 -0.99 -5.03
CA LYS A 45 8.78 0.44 -5.24
C LYS A 45 7.60 1.21 -4.66
N ASN A 46 7.81 2.47 -4.31
CA ASN A 46 6.73 3.33 -3.80
C ASN A 46 5.59 3.44 -4.82
N GLU A 47 5.90 3.55 -6.10
CA GLU A 47 4.91 3.63 -7.19
C GLU A 47 3.97 2.42 -7.21
N GLU A 48 4.50 1.21 -6.99
CA GLU A 48 3.71 -0.03 -6.95
C GLU A 48 2.76 -0.03 -5.75
N LEU A 49 3.24 0.39 -4.58
CA LEU A 49 2.43 0.47 -3.37
C LEU A 49 1.35 1.55 -3.48
N ILE A 50 1.69 2.69 -4.08
CA ILE A 50 0.72 3.76 -4.35
C ILE A 50 -0.33 3.28 -5.36
N ALA A 51 0.06 2.57 -6.42
CA ALA A 51 -0.87 2.00 -7.39
C ALA A 51 -1.86 1.03 -6.72
N LEU A 52 -1.39 0.16 -5.83
CA LEU A 52 -2.28 -0.73 -5.05
C LEU A 52 -3.26 0.05 -4.18
N GLN A 53 -2.79 1.09 -3.50
CA GLN A 53 -3.66 1.92 -2.66
C GLN A 53 -4.77 2.59 -3.47
N LEU A 54 -4.45 3.08 -4.67
CA LEU A 54 -5.42 3.71 -5.56
C LEU A 54 -6.42 2.69 -6.14
N GLU A 55 -5.92 1.53 -6.58
CA GLU A 55 -6.77 0.48 -7.17
C GLU A 55 -7.73 -0.13 -6.14
N TYR A 56 -7.23 -0.42 -4.94
CA TYR A 56 -7.98 -1.15 -3.93
C TYR A 56 -8.55 -0.27 -2.81
N GLY A 57 -8.38 1.05 -2.90
CA GLY A 57 -8.93 2.02 -1.95
C GLY A 57 -8.37 1.90 -0.53
N CYS A 58 -7.11 1.46 -0.37
CA CYS A 58 -6.44 1.36 0.92
C CYS A 58 -5.40 2.48 1.11
N THR A 59 -5.02 2.77 2.36
CA THR A 59 -4.08 3.87 2.69
C THR A 59 -3.01 3.46 3.72
N ASP A 60 -2.91 2.17 4.04
CA ASP A 60 -2.04 1.67 5.10
C ASP A 60 -0.55 2.02 4.87
N PHE A 61 -0.08 1.92 3.62
CA PHE A 61 1.32 2.24 3.29
C PHE A 61 1.63 3.72 3.45
N ILE A 62 0.80 4.62 2.91
CA ILE A 62 1.04 6.06 2.99
C ILE A 62 0.85 6.58 4.42
N ASP A 63 -0.12 6.03 5.17
CA ASP A 63 -0.32 6.39 6.58
C ASP A 63 0.90 6.04 7.42
N GLU A 64 1.46 4.83 7.26
CA GLU A 64 2.68 4.44 7.97
C GLU A 64 3.90 5.22 7.50
N LEU A 65 4.01 5.55 6.21
CA LEU A 65 5.10 6.39 5.70
C LEU A 65 5.07 7.80 6.32
N CYS A 66 3.88 8.40 6.43
CA CYS A 66 3.68 9.67 7.11
C CYS A 66 4.02 9.57 8.60
N ARG A 67 3.55 8.54 9.32
CA ARG A 67 3.87 8.32 10.74
C ARG A 67 5.37 8.22 10.99
N ASN A 68 6.08 7.45 10.15
CA ASN A 68 7.53 7.31 10.25
C ASN A 68 8.28 8.64 10.00
N SER A 69 7.65 9.55 9.26
CA SER A 69 8.17 10.91 9.01
C SER A 69 7.74 11.93 10.06
N GLY A 70 7.02 11.51 11.12
CA GLY A 70 6.50 12.39 12.17
C GLY A 70 5.19 13.11 11.80
N GLY A 71 4.52 12.68 10.73
CA GLY A 71 3.26 13.24 10.24
C GLY A 71 2.09 12.26 10.29
N ARG A 72 0.98 12.65 9.64
CA ARG A 72 -0.21 11.82 9.47
C ARG A 72 -0.76 12.03 8.06
N PHE A 73 -1.17 10.96 7.40
CA PHE A 73 -1.87 11.08 6.13
C PHE A 73 -3.30 11.56 6.40
N VAL A 74 -3.73 12.60 5.68
CA VAL A 74 -5.11 13.10 5.71
C VAL A 74 -5.66 12.89 4.30
N PRO A 75 -6.59 11.94 4.10
CA PRO A 75 -7.24 11.80 2.81
C PRO A 75 -7.98 13.10 2.51
N ASP A 76 -7.99 13.48 1.23
CA ASP A 76 -8.76 14.62 0.77
C ASP A 76 -10.24 14.40 1.15
N VAL A 77 -10.81 15.35 1.89
CA VAL A 77 -12.24 15.37 2.16
C VAL A 77 -12.92 15.88 0.89
N ALA A 78 -14.03 15.27 0.48
CA ALA A 78 -14.82 15.81 -0.62
C ALA A 78 -15.09 17.30 -0.36
N GLU A 79 -15.07 18.13 -1.42
CA GLU A 79 -15.14 19.61 -1.39
C GLU A 79 -16.22 20.21 -0.45
N ASP A 80 -17.24 19.43 -0.06
CA ASP A 80 -18.35 19.82 0.81
C ASP A 80 -17.94 20.17 2.27
N GLU A 81 -16.75 19.75 2.72
CA GLU A 81 -16.24 20.03 4.07
C GLU A 81 -15.24 21.21 4.11
N LEU A 82 -15.01 21.88 2.96
CA LEU A 82 -14.26 23.15 2.92
C LEU A 82 -15.19 24.28 3.33
N GLY A 83 -15.29 24.49 4.65
CA GLY A 83 -16.16 25.49 5.28
C GLY A 83 -16.34 26.75 4.45
N GLN A 84 -17.59 26.99 4.02
CA GLN A 84 -18.05 28.27 3.51
C GLN A 84 -17.80 29.32 4.60
N GLY A 85 -16.76 30.14 4.40
CA GLY A 85 -16.43 31.29 5.24
C GLY A 85 -17.37 32.47 5.05
#